data_AF-A0AAU2HP55-F1
#
_entry.id   AF-A0AAU2HP55-F1
#
_cell.length_a   1.000
_cell.length_b   1.000
_cell.length_c   1.000
_cell.angle_alpha   90.00
_cell.angle_beta   90.00
_cell.angle_gamma   90.00
#
_symmetry.space_group_name_H-M   'P 1'
#
loop_
_entity.id
_entity.type
_entity.pdbx_description
1 polymer ?
#
loop_
_entity_poly.entity_id
_entity_poly.type
_entity_poly.pdbx_seq_one_letter_code
_entity_poly.pdbx_strand_id
1 'polypeptide(L)'
;MDPHQRPRLIEITQNLRERIREARANGRLGEVEGLQVSFDAAMAKLNSLKNTPADGRPQLVDLGMPVFTDDAPPPQPDAGEPRPQG
;
A
#
# COMPACT_ATOMS: atom_id res chain seq x y z
N MET A 1 -2.45 -6.61 10.15
CA MET A 1 -1.20 -6.61 9.36
C MET A 1 -0.63 -8.02 9.40
N ASP A 2 -0.26 -8.59 8.25
CA ASP A 2 0.06 -10.02 8.13
C ASP A 2 1.52 -10.29 8.55
N PRO A 3 1.78 -11.11 9.60
CA PRO A 3 3.13 -11.33 10.14
C PRO A 3 4.07 -12.03 9.15
N HIS A 4 3.53 -12.69 8.13
CA HIS A 4 4.30 -13.35 7.07
C HIS A 4 4.93 -12.36 6.07
N GLN A 5 4.55 -11.07 6.10
CA GLN A 5 5.16 -10.06 5.21
C GLN A 5 6.56 -9.62 5.63
N ARG A 6 6.90 -9.78 6.91
CA ARG A 6 8.16 -9.31 7.48
C ARG A 6 9.40 -9.98 6.87
N PRO A 7 9.50 -11.33 6.75
CA PRO A 7 10.63 -11.97 6.07
C PRO A 7 10.77 -11.53 4.61
N ARG A 8 9.66 -11.46 3.87
CA ARG A 8 9.65 -11.03 2.47
C ARG A 8 10.19 -9.61 2.28
N LEU A 9 9.85 -8.68 3.18
CA LEU A 9 10.36 -7.30 3.13
C LEU A 9 11.85 -7.22 3.43
N ILE A 10 12.37 -8.09 4.29
CA ILE A 10 13.82 -8.18 4.55
C ILE A 10 14.54 -8.63 3.27
N GLU A 11 14.02 -9.65 2.58
CA GLU A 11 14.58 -10.12 1.30
C GLU A 11 14.59 -9.02 0.23
N ILE A 12 13.47 -8.29 0.08
CA ILE A 12 13.37 -7.15 -0.84
C ILE A 12 14.39 -6.07 -0.49
N THR A 13 14.55 -5.74 0.79
CA THR A 13 15.51 -4.72 1.26
C THR A 13 16.95 -5.11 0.91
N GLN A 14 17.31 -6.38 1.09
CA GLN A 14 18.65 -6.86 0.73
C GLN A 14 18.89 -6.81 -0.78
N ASN A 15 17.92 -7.24 -1.57
CA ASN A 15 18.02 -7.20 -3.03
C ASN A 15 18.16 -5.76 -3.56
N LEU A 16 17.35 -4.83 -3.05
CA LEU A 16 17.44 -3.41 -3.41
C LEU A 16 18.81 -2.83 -3.06
N ARG A 17 19.38 -3.15 -1.90
CA ARG A 17 20.72 -2.71 -1.50
C ARG A 17 21.79 -3.20 -2.46
N GLU A 18 21.69 -4.46 -2.90
CA GLU A 18 22.61 -5.01 -3.90
C GLU A 18 22.51 -4.26 -5.23
N ARG A 19 21.28 -4.08 -5.71
CA ARG A 19 21.01 -3.42 -6.99
C ARG A 19 21.41 -1.95 -7.01
N ILE A 20 21.30 -1.25 -5.87
CA ILE A 20 21.84 0.11 -5.69
C ILE A 20 23.36 0.11 -5.83
N ARG A 21 24.07 -0.84 -5.20
CA ARG A 21 25.54 -0.94 -5.33
C ARG A 21 25.95 -1.17 -6.77
N GLU A 22 25.28 -2.08 -7.47
CA GLU A 22 25.53 -2.36 -8.88
C GLU A 22 25.25 -1.15 -9.76
N ALA A 23 24.10 -0.48 -9.58
CA ALA A 23 23.74 0.69 -10.38
C ALA A 23 24.74 1.84 -10.16
N ARG A 24 25.22 2.07 -8.93
CA ARG A 24 26.29 3.04 -8.65
C ARG A 24 27.60 2.66 -9.32
N ALA A 25 28.01 1.39 -9.21
CA ALA A 25 29.25 0.91 -9.83
C ALA A 25 29.24 1.04 -11.36
N ASN A 26 28.07 0.93 -11.97
CA ASN A 26 27.89 1.06 -13.42
C ASN A 26 27.51 2.47 -13.87
N GLY A 27 27.48 3.47 -12.98
CA GLY A 27 27.13 4.85 -13.32
C GLY A 27 25.68 5.08 -13.74
N ARG A 28 24.76 4.15 -13.44
CA ARG A 28 23.34 4.23 -13.78
C ARG A 28 22.56 5.07 -12.75
N LEU A 29 22.89 6.36 -12.67
CA LEU A 29 22.38 7.26 -11.62
C LEU A 29 20.85 7.38 -11.60
N GLY A 30 20.19 7.35 -12.76
CA GLY A 30 18.73 7.37 -12.84
C GLY A 30 18.08 6.12 -12.22
N GLU A 31 18.73 4.96 -12.30
CA GLU A 31 18.26 3.76 -11.60
C GLU A 31 18.53 3.84 -10.09
N VAL A 32 19.68 4.40 -9.68
CA VAL A 32 20.05 4.54 -8.26
C VAL A 32 18.98 5.32 -7.49
N GLU A 33 18.48 6.41 -8.06
CA GLU A 33 17.46 7.25 -7.40
C GLU A 33 16.14 6.47 -7.20
N GLY A 34 15.62 5.83 -8.23
CA GLY A 34 14.39 5.02 -8.13
C GLY A 34 14.53 3.81 -7.20
N LEU A 35 15.70 3.18 -7.18
CA LEU A 35 16.00 2.08 -6.27
C LEU A 35 16.09 2.55 -4.81
N GLN A 36 16.63 3.75 -4.55
CA GLN A 36 16.72 4.34 -3.22
C GLN A 36 15.33 4.67 -2.66
N VAL A 37 14.45 5.28 -3.48
CA VAL A 37 13.05 5.53 -3.09
C VAL A 37 12.33 4.24 -2.73
N SER A 38 12.50 3.20 -3.54
CA SER A 38 11.90 1.88 -3.28
C SER A 38 12.45 1.22 -2.00
N PHE A 39 13.74 1.41 -1.73
CA PHE A 39 14.39 0.92 -0.52
C PHE A 39 13.86 1.62 0.73
N ASP A 40 13.73 2.95 0.69
CA ASP A 40 13.21 3.74 1.80
C ASP A 40 11.75 3.37 2.10
N ALA A 41 10.93 3.15 1.07
CA ALA A 41 9.55 2.66 1.23
C ALA A 41 9.48 1.26 1.87
N ALA A 42 10.37 0.33 1.46
CA ALA A 42 10.45 -1.00 2.05
C ALA A 42 10.86 -0.95 3.53
N MET A 43 11.82 -0.08 3.87
CA MET A 43 12.22 0.17 5.26
C MET A 43 11.11 0.79 6.10
N ALA A 44 10.37 1.76 5.57
CA ALA A 44 9.23 2.36 6.25
C ALA A 44 8.18 1.30 6.60
N LYS A 45 7.84 0.43 5.64
CA LYS A 45 6.89 -0.67 5.87
C LYS A 45 7.39 -1.66 6.94
N LEU A 46 8.69 -1.97 6.95
CA LEU A 46 9.28 -2.84 7.98
C LEU A 46 9.20 -2.20 9.38
N ASN A 47 9.41 -0.89 9.48
CA ASN A 47 9.26 -0.15 10.73
C ASN A 47 7.80 -0.12 11.21
N SER A 48 6.82 0.07 10.31
CA SER A 48 5.40 -0.01 10.67
C SER A 48 5.02 -1.39 11.21
N LEU A 49 5.55 -2.47 10.61
CA LEU A 49 5.32 -3.84 11.11
C LEU A 49 5.95 -4.08 12.49
N LYS A 50 7.12 -3.48 12.78
CA LYS A 50 7.72 -3.55 14.13
C LYS A 50 6.92 -2.79 15.18
N ASN A 51 6.28 -1.68 14.77
CA ASN A 51 5.54 -0.79 15.67
C ASN A 51 4.07 -1.17 15.82
N THR A 52 3.61 -2.24 15.16
CA THR A 52 2.24 -2.75 15.31
C THR A 52 2.17 -3.56 16.60
N PRO A 53 1.39 -3.13 17.62
CA PRO A 53 1.22 -3.91 18.84
C PRO A 53 0.54 -5.25 18.52
N ALA A 54 0.96 -6.31 19.21
CA ALA A 54 0.43 -7.67 19.04
C ALA A 54 -1.09 -7.80 19.33
N ASP A 55 -1.70 -6.76 19.93
CA ASP A 55 -3.12 -6.67 20.31
C ASP A 55 -4.08 -6.45 19.11
N GLY A 56 -3.60 -6.52 17.87
CA GLY A 56 -4.46 -6.53 16.68
C GLY A 56 -5.21 -5.23 16.38
N ARG A 57 -5.04 -4.18 17.19
CA ARG A 57 -5.62 -2.86 16.93
C ARG A 57 -4.89 -2.23 15.72
N PRO A 58 -5.60 -1.93 14.62
CA PRO A 58 -4.98 -1.27 13.48
C PRO A 58 -4.43 0.07 13.95
N GLN A 59 -3.11 0.23 13.91
CA GLN A 59 -2.49 1.55 14.00
C GLN A 59 -2.95 2.30 12.75
N LEU A 60 -3.85 3.27 12.95
CA LEU A 60 -4.36 4.15 11.92
C LEU A 60 -3.14 4.88 11.33
N VAL A 61 -2.60 4.34 10.25
CA VAL A 61 -1.59 5.00 9.46
C VAL A 61 -2.29 6.10 8.71
N ASP A 62 -2.13 7.34 9.18
CA ASP A 62 -2.47 8.55 8.45
C ASP A 62 -1.50 8.65 7.25
N LEU A 63 -1.78 7.81 6.25
CA LEU A 63 -1.37 8.08 4.89
C LEU A 63 -2.48 8.95 4.36
N GLY A 64 -2.22 10.25 4.18
CA GLY A 64 -3.11 11.19 3.50
C GLY A 64 -3.44 10.70 2.09
N MET A 65 -4.36 9.74 2.01
CA MET A 65 -5.01 9.23 0.81
C MET A 65 -6.38 9.91 0.76
N PRO A 66 -6.73 10.53 -0.38
CA PRO A 66 -8.00 11.23 -0.52
C PRO A 66 -9.13 10.24 -0.28
N VAL A 67 -10.04 10.61 0.63
CA VAL A 67 -11.35 9.97 0.71
C VAL A 67 -12.05 10.30 -0.61
N PHE A 68 -12.02 9.37 -1.57
CA PHE A 68 -13.03 9.36 -2.61
C PHE A 68 -14.32 8.94 -1.91
N THR A 69 -15.05 9.93 -1.41
CA THR A 69 -16.46 9.72 -1.11
C THR A 69 -17.08 9.38 -2.45
N ASP A 70 -17.45 8.11 -2.60
CA ASP A 70 -18.34 7.65 -3.65
C ASP A 70 -19.66 8.42 -3.45
N ASP A 71 -19.77 9.59 -4.09
CA ASP A 71 -21.04 10.30 -4.27
C ASP A 71 -21.82 9.54 -5.35
N ALA A 72 -22.13 8.27 -5.06
CA ALA A 72 -23.18 7.57 -5.76
C ALA A 72 -24.49 7.98 -5.06
N PRO A 73 -25.34 8.81 -5.67
CA PRO A 73 -26.68 9.00 -5.14
C PRO A 73 -27.37 7.63 -5.05
N PRO A 74 -28.14 7.37 -3.97
CA PRO A 74 -28.79 6.07 -3.81
C PRO A 74 -29.69 5.79 -5.01
N PRO A 75 -29.80 4.52 -5.45
CA PRO A 75 -30.65 4.17 -6.57
C PRO A 75 -32.09 4.57 -6.23
N GLN A 76 -32.64 5.51 -7.00
CA GLN A 76 -34.05 5.83 -6.93
C GLN A 76 -34.83 4.57 -7.32
N PRO A 77 -35.81 4.13 -6.50
CA PRO A 77 -36.62 2.98 -6.87
C PRO A 77 -37.36 3.29 -8.16
N ASP A 78 -37.02 2.52 -9.20
CA ASP A 78 -37.74 2.41 -10.45
C ASP A 78 -39.18 1.98 -10.12
N ALA A 79 -40.10 2.95 -10.08
CA ALA A 79 -41.54 2.68 -9.98
C ALA A 79 -42.06 2.25 -11.37
N GLY A 80 -41.58 1.10 -11.83
CA GLY A 80 -42.16 0.31 -12.90
C GLY A 80 -43.27 -0.59 -12.37
N GLU A 81 -44.51 -0.16 -12.62
CA GLU A 81 -45.81 -0.81 -12.40
C GLU A 81 -45.85 -2.34 -12.66
N PRO A 82 -46.75 -3.09 -11.99
CA PRO A 82 -47.97 -3.47 -12.73
C PRO A 82 -49.27 -3.54 -11.88
N ARG A 83 -50.38 -3.23 -12.56
CA ARG A 83 -51.81 -3.54 -12.24
C ARG A 83 -52.00 -5.04 -11.83
N PRO A 84 -53.11 -5.52 -11.17
CA PRO A 84 -54.49 -5.16 -11.52
C PRO A 84 -55.65 -5.42 -10.48
N GLN A 85 -56.88 -5.15 -10.96
CA GLN A 85 -58.21 -5.71 -10.62
C GLN A 85 -59.00 -5.25 -9.37
N GLY A 86 -60.25 -4.83 -9.66
CA GLY A 86 -61.35 -4.55 -8.75
C GLY A 86 -62.49 -3.84 -9.48
#